data_AF-A0A915PII1-F1
#
_entry.id   AF-A0A915PII1-F1
#
_cell.length_a   1.000
_cell.length_b   1.000
_cell.length_c   1.000
_cell.angle_alpha   90.00
_cell.angle_beta   90.00
_cell.angle_gamma   90.00
#
_symmetry.space_group_name_H-M   'P 1'
#
loop_
_entity.id
_entity.type
_entity.pdbx_description
1 polymer ?
#
loop_
_entity_poly.entity_id
_entity_poly.type
_entity_poly.pdbx_seq_one_letter_code
_entity_poly.pdbx_strand_id
1 'polypeptide(L)'
;MSEKFCSQQKTLNERLEELKMKQHEYKARKPDAPEWFSREYNEKQQGPNSIFWTAPYDVRYPQCKVTRQCFDYYVDYHRCITLLGAKHEPCNFFRDVYSDICPSKWIQLWDKQVEQGIFPARFNR
;
A
#
# COMPACT_ATOMS: atom_id res chain seq x y z
N MET A 1 28.31 1.78 -9.39
CA MET A 1 27.02 1.58 -10.06
C MET A 1 25.95 1.95 -9.05
N SER A 2 25.37 3.14 -9.15
CA SER A 2 24.35 3.60 -8.22
C SER A 2 23.11 2.74 -8.42
N GLU A 3 22.81 1.89 -7.45
CA GLU A 3 21.59 1.11 -7.38
C GLU A 3 20.42 2.10 -7.36
N LYS A 4 19.80 2.28 -8.52
CA LYS A 4 18.47 2.84 -8.60
C LYS A 4 17.53 1.83 -7.97
N PHE A 5 17.50 1.79 -6.64
CA PHE A 5 16.30 1.34 -5.95
C PHE A 5 15.16 2.16 -6.54
N CYS A 6 14.26 1.47 -7.24
CA CYS A 6 13.06 2.07 -7.78
C CYS A 6 12.42 2.87 -6.65
N SER A 7 12.22 4.17 -6.87
CA SER A 7 11.55 5.03 -5.88
C SER A 7 10.27 4.33 -5.44
N GLN A 8 10.10 4.17 -4.14
CA GLN A 8 8.98 3.41 -3.61
C GLN A 8 7.68 4.05 -4.03
N GLN A 9 6.70 3.23 -4.38
CA GLN A 9 5.39 3.72 -4.70
C GLN A 9 4.80 4.35 -3.44
N LYS A 10 4.32 5.60 -3.56
CA LYS A 10 3.67 6.32 -2.47
C LYS A 10 2.49 5.52 -1.94
N THR A 11 2.35 5.50 -0.62
CA THR A 11 1.29 4.80 0.10
C THR A 11 -0.07 5.45 -0.17
N LEU A 12 -1.18 4.75 0.11
CA LEU A 12 -2.52 5.34 -0.01
C LEU A 12 -2.65 6.61 0.85
N ASN A 13 -2.16 6.55 2.09
CA ASN A 13 -2.24 7.66 3.03
C ASN A 13 -1.42 8.87 2.56
N GLU A 14 -0.19 8.65 2.09
CA GLU A 14 0.64 9.71 1.51
C GLU A 14 -0.03 10.35 0.29
N ARG A 15 -0.63 9.54 -0.58
CA ARG A 15 -1.40 10.07 -1.72
C ARG A 15 -2.59 10.89 -1.25
N LEU A 16 -3.33 10.43 -0.25
CA LEU A 16 -4.45 11.20 0.32
C LEU A 16 -4.01 12.52 0.95
N GLU A 17 -2.89 12.52 1.66
CA GLU A 17 -2.31 13.75 2.22
C GLU A 17 -1.88 14.71 1.12
N GLU A 18 -1.21 14.21 0.07
CA GLU A 18 -0.86 15.02 -1.10
C GLU A 18 -2.10 15.62 -1.78
N LEU A 19 -3.19 14.86 -1.87
CA LEU A 19 -4.45 15.34 -2.44
C LEU A 19 -5.14 16.38 -1.55
N LYS A 20 -5.11 16.19 -0.22
CA LYS A 20 -5.58 17.19 0.75
C LYS A 20 -4.78 18.47 0.64
N MET A 21 -3.46 18.39 0.44
CA MET A 21 -2.63 19.56 0.21
C MET A 21 -2.97 20.23 -1.12
N LYS A 22 -3.22 19.46 -2.19
CA LYS A 22 -3.68 19.97 -3.49
C LYS A 22 -5.17 20.32 -3.53
N GLN A 23 -5.85 20.28 -2.39
CA GLN A 23 -7.28 20.55 -2.29
C GLN A 23 -7.61 22.01 -2.67
N HIS A 24 -6.70 22.96 -2.61
CA HIS A 24 -6.99 24.31 -3.10
C HIS A 24 -6.70 24.48 -4.61
N GLU A 25 -6.03 23.52 -5.25
CA GLU A 25 -5.76 23.52 -6.69
C GLU A 25 -6.89 22.89 -7.52
N TYR A 26 -7.66 21.95 -6.95
CA TYR A 26 -8.78 21.36 -7.70
C TYR A 26 -9.89 22.40 -7.90
N LYS A 27 -9.98 22.93 -9.12
CA LYS A 27 -11.25 23.43 -9.63
C LYS A 27 -12.07 22.17 -9.93
N ALA A 28 -13.14 21.92 -9.17
CA ALA A 28 -14.07 20.85 -9.51
C ALA A 28 -14.43 20.95 -11.01
N ARG A 29 -14.56 19.79 -11.69
CA ARG A 29 -14.93 19.77 -13.12
C ARG A 29 -16.18 20.63 -13.31
N LYS A 30 -16.06 21.72 -14.07
CA LYS A 30 -17.21 22.56 -14.40
C LYS A 30 -18.14 21.71 -15.28
N PRO A 31 -19.47 21.71 -15.04
CA PRO A 31 -20.41 20.92 -15.83
C PRO A 31 -20.29 21.15 -17.33
N ASP A 32 -19.93 22.38 -17.73
CA ASP A 32 -19.89 22.81 -19.13
C ASP A 32 -18.47 22.77 -19.75
N ALA A 33 -17.48 22.18 -19.07
CA ALA A 33 -16.13 22.10 -19.61
C ALA A 33 -16.05 21.08 -20.76
N PRO A 34 -15.38 21.41 -21.90
CA PRO A 34 -15.20 20.47 -23.01
C PRO A 34 -14.38 19.23 -22.61
N GLU A 35 -13.68 19.32 -21.48
CA GLU A 35 -12.89 18.25 -20.87
C GLU A 35 -13.74 17.06 -20.39
N TRP A 36 -15.05 17.24 -20.18
CA TRP A 36 -15.93 16.21 -19.64
C TRP A 36 -15.99 14.95 -20.51
N PHE A 37 -15.96 15.12 -21.83
CA PHE A 37 -16.05 14.04 -22.81
C PHE A 37 -14.70 13.70 -23.46
N SER A 38 -13.61 14.35 -23.04
CA SER A 38 -12.29 14.12 -23.63
C SER A 38 -11.66 12.83 -23.10
N ARG A 39 -11.38 11.91 -24.02
CA ARG A 39 -10.68 10.65 -23.71
C ARG A 39 -9.28 10.90 -23.11
N GLU A 40 -8.52 11.82 -23.69
CA GLU A 40 -7.15 12.14 -23.23
C GLU A 40 -7.14 12.66 -21.79
N TYR A 41 -8.15 13.46 -21.42
CA TYR A 41 -8.28 13.97 -20.06
C TYR A 41 -8.59 12.84 -19.08
N ASN A 42 -9.49 11.94 -19.44
CA ASN A 42 -9.86 10.78 -18.62
C ASN A 42 -8.69 9.78 -18.46
N GLU A 43 -7.93 9.52 -19.52
CA GLU A 43 -6.73 8.67 -19.46
C GLU A 43 -5.62 9.29 -18.58
N LYS A 44 -5.46 10.62 -18.57
CA LYS A 44 -4.51 11.29 -17.64
C LYS A 44 -4.89 11.14 -16.16
N GLN A 45 -6.18 10.97 -15.85
CA GLN A 45 -6.64 10.68 -14.48
C GLN A 45 -6.39 9.20 -14.11
N GLN A 46 -6.37 8.31 -15.09
CA GLN A 46 -6.07 6.88 -14.92
C GLN A 46 -4.55 6.66 -15.03
N GLY A 47 -3.83 6.76 -13.91
CA GLY A 47 -2.37 6.62 -13.94
C GLY A 47 -1.74 6.34 -12.57
N PRO A 48 -0.39 6.30 -12.52
CA PRO A 48 0.36 6.09 -11.26
C PRO A 48 0.13 7.18 -10.22
N ASN A 49 -0.39 8.34 -10.64
CA ASN A 49 -0.81 9.44 -9.76
C ASN A 49 -2.29 9.37 -9.36
N SER A 50 -2.97 8.24 -9.62
CA SER A 50 -4.34 8.06 -9.18
C SER A 50 -4.44 8.00 -7.67
N ILE A 51 -5.56 8.50 -7.17
CA ILE A 51 -5.92 8.54 -5.75
C ILE A 51 -5.93 7.14 -5.15
N PHE A 52 -6.41 6.19 -5.94
CA PHE A 52 -6.54 4.82 -5.53
C PHE A 52 -5.19 4.13 -5.59
N TRP A 53 -4.79 3.57 -4.46
CA TRP A 53 -3.71 2.61 -4.38
C TRP A 53 -4.32 1.22 -4.29
N THR A 54 -3.64 0.25 -4.89
CA THR A 54 -4.00 -1.16 -4.81
C THR A 54 -2.73 -1.96 -4.71
N ALA A 55 -2.71 -2.96 -3.83
CA ALA A 55 -1.63 -3.93 -3.77
C ALA A 55 -1.33 -4.55 -5.16
N PRO A 56 -0.04 -4.68 -5.54
CA PRO A 56 0.34 -5.25 -6.83
C PRO A 56 0.08 -6.77 -6.87
N TYR A 57 -0.07 -7.31 -8.08
CA TYR A 57 -0.20 -8.75 -8.29
C TYR A 57 1.14 -9.45 -7.97
N ASP A 58 1.10 -10.38 -7.02
CA ASP A 58 2.25 -11.19 -6.64
C ASP A 58 2.18 -12.57 -7.31
N VAL A 59 3.15 -12.83 -8.19
CA VAL A 59 3.26 -14.09 -8.93
C VAL A 59 3.44 -15.32 -8.03
N ARG A 60 3.86 -15.15 -6.77
CA ARG A 60 3.97 -16.23 -5.78
C ARG A 60 2.60 -16.78 -5.37
N TYR A 61 1.54 -15.98 -5.49
CA TYR A 61 0.18 -16.33 -5.08
C TYR A 61 -0.81 -16.22 -6.27
N PRO A 62 -0.72 -17.11 -7.27
CA PRO A 62 -1.61 -17.07 -8.43
C PRO A 62 -3.04 -17.53 -8.13
N GLN A 63 -3.27 -18.07 -6.94
CA GLN A 63 -4.57 -18.58 -6.50
C GLN A 63 -5.53 -17.46 -6.13
N CYS A 64 -6.83 -17.67 -6.34
CA CYS A 64 -7.86 -16.69 -5.94
C CYS A 64 -7.96 -16.49 -4.42
N LYS A 65 -7.44 -17.43 -3.62
CA LYS A 65 -7.44 -17.35 -2.15
C LYS A 65 -6.20 -16.59 -1.67
N VAL A 66 -6.40 -15.32 -1.29
CA VAL A 66 -5.34 -14.41 -0.82
C VAL A 66 -4.97 -14.57 0.66
N THR A 67 -5.47 -15.61 1.34
CA THR A 67 -5.23 -15.81 2.79
C THR A 67 -3.75 -16.02 3.12
N ARG A 68 -3.05 -16.82 2.30
CA ARG A 68 -1.60 -17.06 2.44
C ARG A 68 -0.79 -15.80 2.18
N GLN A 69 -1.15 -15.06 1.13
CA GLN A 69 -0.53 -13.78 0.78
C GLN A 69 -0.63 -12.79 1.93
N CYS A 70 -1.84 -12.56 2.45
CA CYS A 70 -2.08 -11.69 3.60
C CYS A 70 -1.18 -12.04 4.80
N PHE A 71 -1.13 -13.32 5.18
CA PHE A 71 -0.31 -13.77 6.30
C PHE A 71 1.19 -13.57 6.06
N ASP A 72 1.70 -13.97 4.89
CA ASP A 72 3.13 -13.87 4.58
C ASP A 72 3.60 -12.40 4.57
N TYR A 73 2.81 -11.48 4.00
CA TYR A 73 3.12 -10.04 4.00
C TYR A 73 3.10 -9.41 5.41
N TYR A 74 2.18 -9.84 6.29
CA TYR A 74 2.19 -9.39 7.70
C TYR A 74 3.47 -9.83 8.41
N VAL A 75 3.86 -11.09 8.23
CA VAL A 75 5.10 -11.61 8.84
C VAL A 75 6.34 -10.91 8.27
N ASP A 76 6.38 -10.66 6.97
CA ASP A 76 7.50 -9.97 6.31
C ASP A 76 7.67 -8.53 6.79
N TYR A 77 6.57 -7.82 7.07
CA TYR A 77 6.63 -6.48 7.70
C TYR A 77 7.32 -6.52 9.06
N HIS A 78 6.88 -7.43 9.95
CA HIS A 78 7.46 -7.55 11.29
C HIS A 78 8.92 -8.04 11.25
N ARG A 79 9.28 -8.92 10.31
CA ARG A 79 10.68 -9.30 10.06
C ARG A 79 11.51 -8.09 9.63
N CYS A 80 11.01 -7.31 8.68
CA CYS A 80 11.69 -6.12 8.16
C CYS A 80 12.00 -5.12 9.28
N ILE A 81 11.03 -4.83 10.14
CA ILE A 81 11.22 -3.94 11.30
C ILE A 81 12.24 -4.51 12.28
N THR A 82 12.21 -5.82 12.52
CA THR A 82 13.09 -6.45 13.50
C THR A 82 14.54 -6.49 13.04
N LEU A 83 14.77 -6.72 11.74
CA LEU A 83 16.12 -6.83 11.16
C LEU A 83 16.72 -5.48 10.76
N LEU A 84 15.94 -4.61 10.10
CA LEU A 84 16.42 -3.35 9.53
C LEU A 84 16.07 -2.11 10.37
N GLY A 85 15.16 -2.26 11.35
CA GLY A 85 14.67 -1.17 12.19
C GLY A 85 13.46 -0.43 11.60
N ALA A 86 12.74 0.30 12.46
CA ALA A 86 11.48 0.96 12.12
C ALA A 86 11.60 2.13 11.11
N LYS A 87 12.82 2.65 10.86
CA LYS A 87 13.06 3.80 9.96
C LYS A 87 13.37 3.39 8.52
N HIS A 88 13.28 2.11 8.20
CA HIS A 88 13.62 1.63 6.87
C HIS A 88 12.40 1.74 5.93
N GLU A 89 12.42 2.73 5.04
CA GLU A 89 11.34 3.05 4.10
C GLU A 89 10.77 1.82 3.36
N PRO A 90 11.58 0.86 2.86
CA PRO A 90 11.07 -0.39 2.27
C PRO A 90 10.19 -1.27 3.13
N CYS A 91 10.20 -1.13 4.45
CA CYS A 91 9.26 -1.86 5.28
C CYS A 91 7.83 -1.34 5.11
N ASN A 92 7.64 -0.05 4.75
CA ASN A 92 6.32 0.55 4.56
C ASN A 92 5.53 -0.14 3.44
N PHE A 93 6.21 -0.59 2.38
CA PHE A 93 5.56 -1.35 1.30
C PHE A 93 4.83 -2.60 1.81
N PHE A 94 5.46 -3.40 2.68
CA PHE A 94 4.81 -4.60 3.24
C PHE A 94 3.61 -4.23 4.09
N ARG A 95 3.70 -3.12 4.84
CA ARG A 95 2.60 -2.60 5.66
C ARG A 95 1.36 -2.30 4.84
N ASP A 96 1.55 -1.58 3.74
CA ASP A 96 0.42 -1.16 2.93
C ASP A 96 -0.20 -2.38 2.22
N VAL A 97 0.62 -3.32 1.72
CA VAL A 97 0.14 -4.50 1.02
C VAL A 97 -0.71 -5.40 1.92
N TYR A 98 -0.29 -5.69 3.15
CA TYR A 98 -1.14 -6.49 4.03
C TYR A 98 -2.38 -5.69 4.49
N SER A 99 -2.29 -4.36 4.62
CA SER A 99 -3.43 -3.52 5.02
C SER A 99 -4.55 -3.52 3.99
N ASP A 100 -4.20 -3.58 2.69
CA ASP A 100 -5.16 -3.68 1.59
C ASP A 100 -5.81 -5.07 1.48
N ILE A 101 -5.01 -6.12 1.63
CA ILE A 101 -5.45 -7.50 1.34
C ILE A 101 -6.13 -8.14 2.56
N CYS A 102 -5.65 -7.85 3.77
CA CYS A 102 -6.10 -8.53 4.97
C CYS A 102 -7.39 -7.93 5.54
N PRO A 103 -8.32 -8.77 6.03
CA PRO A 103 -9.43 -8.28 6.83
C PRO A 103 -8.94 -7.58 8.11
N SER A 104 -9.46 -6.40 8.43
CA SER A 104 -9.01 -5.62 9.60
C SER A 104 -9.13 -6.38 10.93
N LYS A 105 -10.11 -7.28 11.04
CA LYS A 105 -10.28 -8.15 12.21
C LYS A 105 -9.09 -9.10 12.42
N TRP A 106 -8.48 -9.59 11.35
CA TRP A 106 -7.33 -10.50 11.45
C TRP A 106 -6.10 -9.75 11.93
N ILE A 107 -5.85 -8.58 11.37
CA ILE A 107 -4.75 -7.68 11.78
C ILE A 107 -4.84 -7.39 13.28
N GLN A 108 -6.00 -6.92 13.77
CA GLN A 108 -6.19 -6.63 15.19
C GLN A 108 -5.97 -7.83 16.12
N LEU A 109 -6.31 -9.04 15.67
CA LEU A 109 -6.07 -10.26 16.45
C LEU A 109 -4.60 -10.63 16.46
N TRP A 110 -3.92 -10.52 15.32
CA TRP A 110 -2.48 -10.78 15.23
C TRP A 110 -1.67 -9.76 16.01
N ASP A 111 -2.03 -8.47 15.96
CA ASP A 111 -1.36 -7.42 16.73
C ASP A 111 -1.42 -7.72 18.23
N LYS A 112 -2.59 -8.12 18.74
CA LYS A 112 -2.75 -8.57 20.13
C LYS A 112 -1.88 -9.80 20.46
N GLN A 113 -1.79 -10.76 19.53
CA GLN A 113 -0.95 -11.95 19.73
C GLN A 113 0.54 -11.61 19.71
N VAL A 114 0.96 -10.63 18.91
CA VAL A 114 2.34 -10.12 18.85
C VAL A 114 2.67 -9.37 20.14
N GLU A 115 1.79 -8.49 20.62
CA GLU A 115 1.93 -7.80 21.91
C GLU A 115 2.03 -8.77 23.09
N GLN A 116 1.27 -9.87 23.05
CA GLN A 116 1.31 -10.92 24.06
C GLN A 116 2.50 -11.88 23.91
N GLY A 117 3.22 -11.85 22.78
CA GLY A 117 4.29 -12.79 22.47
C GLY A 117 3.84 -14.23 22.17
N ILE A 118 2.56 -14.44 21.83
CA ILE A 118 1.96 -15.77 21.57
C ILE A 118 1.89 -16.06 20.05
N PHE A 119 2.26 -15.09 19.21
CA PHE A 119 2.17 -15.23 17.76
C PHE A 119 3.00 -16.42 17.23
N PRO A 120 2.44 -17.27 16.33
CA PRO A 120 3.08 -18.53 15.95
C PRO A 120 4.30 -18.38 15.02
N ALA A 121 4.46 -17.23 14.35
CA ALA A 121 5.58 -17.02 13.44
C ALA A 121 6.81 -16.45 14.14
N ARG A 122 8.00 -16.77 13.62
CA ARG A 122 9.28 -16.21 14.09
C ARG A 122 9.67 -15.01 13.23
N PHE A 123 10.02 -13.90 13.88
CA PHE A 123 10.48 -12.67 13.23
C PHE A 123 12.01 -12.57 13.10
N ASN A 124 12.77 -13.31 13.93
CA ASN A 124 14.24 -13.24 14.00
C ASN A 124 14.96 -14.29 13.12
N ARG A 125 14.50 -14.56 11.91
CA ARG A 125 15.11 -15.59 11.05
C ARG A 125 15.96 -14.98 9.94
#